data_AF-A0AB40AHU2-F1
#
_entry.id   AF-A0AB40AHU2-F1
#
_cell.length_a   1.000
_cell.length_b   1.000
_cell.length_c   1.000
_cell.angle_alpha   90.00
_cell.angle_beta   90.00
_cell.angle_gamma   90.00
#
_symmetry.space_group_name_H-M   'P 1'
#
loop_
_entity.id
_entity.type
_entity.pdbx_description
1 polymer ?
#
loop_
_entity_poly.entity_id
_entity_poly.type
_entity_poly.pdbx_seq_one_letter_code
_entity_poly.pdbx_strand_id
1 'polypeptide(L)'
;MTVLSKRFQSRKNHRSIPSGTSSRVVSSSKRRASAWSVYLIVSSRLPRTYVGVTTNFERRLKQHNGELRSGAKASSAGRPWTLACIIRGFRNRSEACKFESKWKIISRRMPRKKSREERSLNFLLQHRETALSKLKASFDCSYLQIEWQSNSS
;
A
#
# COMPACT_ATOMS: atom_id res chain seq x y z
N MET A 1 53.98 31.28 36.20
CA MET A 1 55.21 30.88 35.50
C MET A 1 55.76 29.62 36.16
N THR A 2 56.29 28.71 35.33
CA THR A 2 57.14 27.55 35.68
C THR A 2 56.45 26.21 35.99
N VAL A 3 56.62 25.35 34.98
CA VAL A 3 56.52 23.90 34.84
C VAL A 3 57.18 23.05 35.94
N LEU A 4 56.70 21.79 36.11
CA LEU A 4 57.47 20.52 36.06
C LEU A 4 56.59 19.37 36.59
N SER A 5 56.21 18.41 35.73
CA SER A 5 56.87 17.10 35.55
C SER A 5 56.49 16.05 36.61
N LYS A 6 55.92 14.93 36.15
CA LYS A 6 56.43 13.58 36.43
C LYS A 6 55.72 12.54 35.56
N ARG A 7 56.52 11.90 34.72
CA ARG A 7 56.26 10.64 34.01
C ARG A 7 56.88 9.53 34.86
N PHE A 8 56.17 8.45 35.16
CA PHE A 8 56.82 7.15 35.41
C PHE A 8 55.91 5.96 35.11
N GLN A 9 56.54 4.98 34.46
CA GLN A 9 56.15 3.64 34.00
C GLN A 9 55.58 2.77 35.14
N SER A 10 54.97 1.58 35.01
CA SER A 10 54.63 0.58 33.99
C SER A 10 53.91 -0.51 34.79
N ARG A 11 52.94 -1.23 34.21
CA ARG A 11 52.84 -2.71 34.33
C ARG A 11 51.75 -3.24 33.41
N LYS A 12 52.17 -4.18 32.57
CA LYS A 12 51.36 -4.99 31.67
C LYS A 12 50.44 -5.87 32.51
N ASN A 13 49.16 -5.93 32.18
CA ASN A 13 48.32 -7.08 32.49
C ASN A 13 47.68 -7.61 31.21
N HIS A 14 48.11 -8.81 30.88
CA HIS A 14 47.70 -9.61 29.74
C HIS A 14 46.54 -10.49 30.21
N ARG A 15 45.34 -10.33 29.64
CA ARG A 15 44.33 -11.41 29.63
C ARG A 15 43.26 -11.17 28.57
N SER A 16 43.46 -11.88 27.46
CA SER A 16 42.49 -12.62 26.65
C SER A 16 41.20 -11.93 26.18
N ILE A 17 41.20 -11.68 24.88
CA ILE A 17 40.07 -11.43 23.98
C ILE A 17 39.32 -12.75 23.72
N PRO A 18 37.98 -12.76 23.80
CA PRO A 18 37.13 -13.52 22.88
C PRO A 18 36.30 -12.53 22.05
N SER A 19 36.75 -12.14 20.86
CA SER A 19 36.34 -12.67 19.55
C SER A 19 34.88 -13.12 19.50
N GLY A 20 34.07 -12.33 18.77
CA GLY A 20 32.92 -12.73 17.94
C GLY A 20 31.88 -13.66 18.56
N THR A 21 30.60 -13.36 18.62
CA THR A 21 29.79 -12.72 17.58
C THR A 21 28.45 -12.40 18.23
N SER A 22 28.18 -11.12 18.53
CA SER A 22 26.79 -10.69 18.69
C SER A 22 26.20 -10.74 17.28
N SER A 23 25.49 -11.82 16.97
CA SER A 23 24.71 -11.97 15.75
C SER A 23 23.60 -10.91 15.76
N ARG A 24 23.96 -9.68 15.40
CA ARG A 24 23.03 -8.75 14.79
C ARG A 24 22.53 -9.45 13.54
N VAL A 25 21.37 -10.07 13.66
CA VAL A 25 20.48 -10.33 12.53
C VAL A 25 20.19 -8.97 11.91
N VAL A 26 21.10 -8.50 11.06
CA VAL A 26 20.82 -7.49 10.06
C VAL A 26 19.89 -8.20 9.10
N SER A 27 18.60 -8.18 9.44
CA SER A 27 17.52 -8.41 8.50
C SER A 27 17.75 -7.41 7.38
N SER A 28 18.44 -7.86 6.34
CA SER A 28 18.60 -7.16 5.10
C SER A 28 17.21 -7.08 4.49
N SER A 29 16.46 -6.08 4.92
CA SER A 29 15.20 -5.67 4.32
C SER A 29 15.54 -5.22 2.91
N LYS A 30 15.63 -6.20 2.00
CA LYS A 30 15.59 -5.99 0.56
C LYS A 30 14.39 -5.07 0.37
N ARG A 31 14.63 -3.78 0.13
CA ARG A 31 13.57 -2.83 -0.22
C ARG A 31 12.89 -3.45 -1.42
N ARG A 32 11.74 -4.12 -1.22
CA ARG A 32 11.03 -4.74 -2.32
C ARG A 32 10.80 -3.60 -3.30
N ALA A 33 11.36 -3.72 -4.50
CA ALA A 33 11.19 -2.73 -5.54
C ALA A 33 9.69 -2.39 -5.57
N SER A 34 9.36 -1.11 -5.43
CA SER A 34 7.99 -0.65 -5.23
C SER A 34 7.15 -1.07 -6.43
N ALA A 35 6.49 -2.23 -6.33
CA ALA A 35 5.75 -2.81 -7.43
C ALA A 35 4.51 -1.95 -7.69
N TRP A 36 4.20 -1.76 -8.97
CA TRP A 36 2.97 -1.09 -9.34
C TRP A 36 1.78 -1.90 -8.85
N SER A 37 0.80 -1.19 -8.29
CA SER A 37 -0.43 -1.77 -7.76
C SER A 37 -1.64 -0.93 -8.17
N VAL A 38 -2.75 -1.61 -8.41
CA VAL A 38 -4.08 -1.00 -8.56
C VAL A 38 -4.83 -1.28 -7.28
N TYR A 39 -5.47 -0.28 -6.70
CA TYR A 39 -6.19 -0.41 -5.44
C TYR A 39 -7.61 0.14 -5.55
N LEU A 40 -8.50 -0.44 -4.77
CA LEU A 40 -9.87 -0.01 -4.51
C LEU A 40 -9.98 0.36 -3.02
N ILE A 41 -10.33 1.60 -2.75
CA ILE A 41 -10.67 2.08 -1.40
C ILE A 41 -12.15 2.45 -1.33
N VAL A 42 -12.71 2.35 -0.13
CA VAL A 42 -14.10 2.73 0.16
C VAL A 42 -14.14 3.78 1.24
N SER A 43 -15.14 4.63 1.20
CA SER A 43 -15.41 5.55 2.29
C SER A 43 -16.22 4.81 3.37
N SER A 44 -15.82 4.96 4.63
CA SER A 44 -16.61 4.43 5.76
C SER A 44 -17.85 5.28 6.07
N ARG A 45 -17.93 6.50 5.52
CA ARG A 45 -19.01 7.47 5.81
C ARG A 45 -19.98 7.67 4.65
N LEU A 46 -19.49 7.52 3.42
CA LEU A 46 -20.28 7.77 2.23
C LEU A 46 -20.30 6.54 1.33
N PRO A 47 -21.35 6.36 0.52
CA PRO A 47 -21.43 5.29 -0.46
C PRO A 47 -20.56 5.62 -1.67
N ARG A 48 -19.23 5.61 -1.46
CA ARG A 48 -18.24 6.04 -2.44
C ARG A 48 -17.07 5.06 -2.46
N THR A 49 -16.60 4.82 -3.68
CA THR A 49 -15.41 4.01 -3.95
C THR A 49 -14.44 4.80 -4.81
N TYR A 50 -13.16 4.54 -4.66
CA TYR A 50 -12.11 5.10 -5.50
C TYR A 50 -11.17 3.99 -5.95
N VAL A 51 -10.84 4.01 -7.25
CA VAL A 51 -9.84 3.12 -7.85
C VAL A 51 -8.67 3.97 -8.31
N GLY A 52 -7.45 3.57 -7.98
CA GLY A 52 -6.23 4.26 -8.38
C GLY A 52 -5.01 3.37 -8.48
N VAL A 53 -3.90 3.98 -8.89
CA VAL A 53 -2.61 3.32 -9.11
C VAL A 53 -1.55 3.92 -8.19
N THR A 54 -0.69 3.08 -7.61
CA THR A 54 0.44 3.50 -6.77
C THR A 54 1.54 2.44 -6.73
N THR A 55 2.75 2.86 -6.39
CA THR A 55 3.87 1.99 -6.02
C THR A 55 4.03 1.86 -4.51
N ASN A 56 3.35 2.72 -3.74
CA ASN A 56 3.32 2.68 -2.28
C ASN A 56 1.88 2.95 -1.80
N PHE A 57 1.18 1.89 -1.42
CA PHE A 57 -0.22 1.97 -1.02
C PHE A 57 -0.40 2.67 0.33
N GLU A 58 0.39 2.34 1.33
CA GLU A 58 0.30 2.94 2.66
C GLU A 58 0.45 4.46 2.61
N ARG A 59 1.49 4.96 1.94
CA ARG A 59 1.69 6.40 1.75
C ARG A 59 0.50 7.04 1.04
N ARG A 60 -0.05 6.37 0.03
CA ARG A 60 -1.18 6.88 -0.75
C ARG A 60 -2.48 6.89 0.06
N LEU A 61 -2.71 5.90 0.92
CA LEU A 61 -3.86 5.87 1.81
C LEU A 61 -3.80 7.04 2.81
N LYS A 62 -2.63 7.30 3.41
CA LYS A 62 -2.41 8.47 4.28
C LYS A 62 -2.67 9.80 3.55
N GLN A 63 -2.27 9.91 2.28
CA GLN A 63 -2.61 11.08 1.44
C GLN A 63 -4.11 11.22 1.21
N HIS A 64 -4.82 10.12 0.93
CA HIS A 64 -6.28 10.12 0.79
C HIS A 64 -6.98 10.52 2.09
N ASN A 65 -6.46 10.09 3.24
CA ASN A 65 -6.98 10.44 4.57
C ASN A 65 -6.52 11.82 5.09
N GLY A 66 -5.61 12.50 4.38
CA GLY A 66 -5.17 13.85 4.71
C GLY A 66 -4.08 13.92 5.77
N GLU A 67 -3.51 12.79 6.16
CA GLU A 67 -2.36 12.70 7.08
C GLU A 67 -1.07 13.22 6.43
N LEU A 68 -1.01 13.26 5.09
CA LEU A 68 0.13 13.76 4.32
C LEU A 68 -0.29 14.90 3.38
N ARG A 69 0.52 15.96 3.29
CA ARG A 69 0.26 17.24 2.59
C ARG A 69 0.07 17.18 1.06
N SER A 70 -0.01 16.02 0.43
CA SER A 70 -0.03 15.87 -1.04
C SER A 70 -1.17 14.98 -1.57
N GLY A 71 -2.41 15.24 -1.15
CA GLY A 71 -3.60 14.47 -1.55
C GLY A 71 -4.43 15.13 -2.66
N ALA A 72 -5.11 14.31 -3.48
CA ALA A 72 -6.08 14.82 -4.45
C ALA A 72 -7.30 15.43 -3.73
N LYS A 73 -7.61 16.70 -4.01
CA LYS A 73 -8.77 17.43 -3.44
C LYS A 73 -10.08 16.64 -3.54
N ALA A 74 -10.31 15.91 -4.65
CA ALA A 74 -11.51 15.12 -4.86
C ALA A 74 -11.71 13.95 -3.86
N SER A 75 -10.66 13.53 -3.15
CA SER A 75 -10.74 12.45 -2.16
C SER A 75 -10.99 12.93 -0.72
N SER A 76 -11.00 14.23 -0.45
CA SER A 76 -11.24 14.73 0.92
C SER A 76 -12.66 14.43 1.41
N ALA A 77 -13.65 14.50 0.53
CA ALA A 77 -15.07 14.33 0.88
C ALA A 77 -15.44 12.91 1.35
N GLY A 78 -14.65 11.89 0.99
CA GLY A 78 -14.92 10.50 1.36
C GLY A 78 -14.10 9.97 2.54
N ARG A 79 -13.38 10.82 3.26
CA ARG A 79 -12.59 10.39 4.42
C ARG A 79 -13.50 9.92 5.59
N PRO A 80 -13.06 8.95 6.40
CA PRO A 80 -11.88 8.12 6.22
C PRO A 80 -12.09 7.07 5.12
N TRP A 81 -10.99 6.75 4.44
CA TRP A 81 -10.90 5.71 3.43
C TRP A 81 -10.25 4.46 4.02
N THR A 82 -10.78 3.29 3.67
CA THR A 82 -10.20 1.99 3.99
C THR A 82 -9.96 1.19 2.71
N LEU A 83 -8.99 0.28 2.77
CA LEU A 83 -8.69 -0.63 1.67
C LEU A 83 -9.80 -1.69 1.55
N ALA A 84 -10.33 -1.89 0.34
CA ALA A 84 -11.22 -3.00 0.04
C ALA A 84 -10.59 -4.04 -0.90
N CYS A 85 -9.80 -3.62 -1.88
CA CYS A 85 -9.08 -4.54 -2.76
C CYS A 85 -7.76 -3.94 -3.21
N ILE A 86 -6.74 -4.76 -3.35
CA ILE A 86 -5.46 -4.38 -3.94
C ILE A 86 -4.97 -5.48 -4.86
N ILE A 87 -4.46 -5.05 -6.01
CA ILE A 87 -3.99 -5.90 -7.09
C ILE A 87 -2.51 -5.56 -7.31
N ARG A 88 -1.65 -6.56 -7.23
CA ARG A 88 -0.19 -6.42 -7.33
C ARG A 88 0.37 -7.34 -8.40
N GLY A 89 1.62 -7.08 -8.80
CA GLY A 89 2.33 -7.87 -9.79
C GLY A 89 2.44 -7.20 -11.16
N PHE A 90 1.94 -5.97 -11.32
CA PHE A 90 2.06 -5.23 -12.58
C PHE A 90 3.53 -4.97 -12.93
N ARG A 91 3.87 -5.22 -14.19
CA ARG A 91 5.23 -5.11 -14.73
C ARG A 91 5.67 -3.67 -14.83
N ASN A 92 4.74 -2.77 -15.13
CA ASN A 92 5.01 -1.34 -15.29
C ASN A 92 3.77 -0.47 -15.04
N ARG A 93 3.98 0.85 -15.00
CA ARG A 93 2.92 1.85 -14.81
C ARG A 93 1.83 1.77 -15.87
N SER A 94 2.21 1.58 -17.14
CA SER A 94 1.29 1.59 -18.27
C SER A 94 0.26 0.46 -18.14
N GLU A 95 0.73 -0.72 -17.77
CA GLU A 95 -0.13 -1.88 -17.52
C GLU A 95 -1.11 -1.63 -16.37
N ALA A 96 -0.63 -1.13 -15.23
CA ALA A 96 -1.48 -0.79 -14.09
C ALA A 96 -2.52 0.29 -14.44
N CYS A 97 -2.14 1.34 -15.17
CA CYS A 97 -3.06 2.39 -15.63
C CYS A 97 -4.09 1.88 -16.65
N LYS A 98 -3.70 0.99 -17.56
CA LYS A 98 -4.62 0.33 -18.51
C LYS A 98 -5.64 -0.52 -17.76
N PHE A 99 -5.19 -1.31 -16.78
CA PHE A 99 -6.05 -2.12 -15.93
C PHE A 99 -7.05 -1.26 -15.15
N GLU A 100 -6.57 -0.23 -14.45
CA GLU A 100 -7.39 0.75 -13.72
C GLU A 100 -8.47 1.38 -14.62
N SER A 101 -8.07 1.84 -15.81
CA SER A 101 -8.98 2.46 -16.78
C SER A 101 -10.05 1.49 -17.28
N LYS A 102 -9.67 0.26 -17.63
CA LYS A 102 -10.61 -0.78 -18.06
C LYS A 102 -11.58 -1.16 -16.94
N TRP A 103 -11.10 -1.32 -15.71
CA TRP A 103 -11.97 -1.62 -14.56
C TRP A 103 -13.00 -0.52 -14.32
N LYS A 104 -12.58 0.76 -14.42
CA LYS A 104 -13.48 1.92 -14.36
C LYS A 104 -14.48 1.94 -15.52
N ILE A 105 -14.08 1.59 -16.74
CA ILE A 105 -14.98 1.53 -17.91
C ILE A 105 -16.03 0.45 -17.73
N ILE A 106 -15.62 -0.78 -17.41
CA ILE A 106 -16.55 -1.91 -17.20
C ILE A 106 -17.54 -1.57 -16.09
N SER A 107 -17.04 -1.09 -14.93
CA SER A 107 -17.90 -0.70 -13.80
C SER A 107 -18.91 0.41 -14.16
N ARG A 108 -18.58 1.34 -15.08
CA ARG A 108 -19.51 2.37 -15.55
C ARG A 108 -20.54 1.85 -16.55
N ARG A 109 -20.19 0.85 -17.36
CA ARG A 109 -21.07 0.26 -18.38
C ARG A 109 -22.06 -0.76 -17.82
N MET A 110 -21.76 -1.34 -16.67
CA MET A 110 -22.72 -2.25 -16.02
C MET A 110 -23.97 -1.49 -15.55
N PRO A 111 -25.16 -2.08 -15.70
CA PRO A 111 -26.40 -1.48 -15.22
C PRO A 111 -26.27 -1.10 -13.75
N ARG A 112 -26.68 0.12 -13.42
CA ARG A 112 -26.98 0.50 -12.04
C ARG A 112 -28.48 0.33 -11.88
N LYS A 113 -28.89 -0.46 -10.90
CA LYS A 113 -30.27 -0.47 -10.45
C LYS A 113 -30.53 0.93 -9.80
N LYS A 114 -31.77 1.32 -9.46
CA LYS A 114 -32.11 2.71 -9.00
C LYS A 114 -32.72 2.77 -7.59
N SER A 115 -32.56 1.73 -6.77
CA SER A 115 -33.13 1.68 -5.43
C SER A 115 -32.28 2.40 -4.37
N ARG A 116 -32.92 2.76 -3.24
CA ARG A 116 -32.27 3.47 -2.13
C ARG A 116 -31.29 2.55 -1.39
N GLU A 117 -31.55 1.24 -1.38
CA GLU A 117 -30.72 0.19 -0.79
C GLU A 117 -29.38 -0.03 -1.53
N GLU A 118 -29.29 0.35 -2.80
CA GLU A 118 -28.06 0.20 -3.62
C GLU A 118 -26.95 1.19 -3.28
N ARG A 119 -27.26 2.19 -2.46
CA ARG A 119 -26.23 3.03 -1.84
C ARG A 119 -25.59 2.33 -0.64
N SER A 120 -25.92 1.07 -0.35
CA SER A 120 -25.14 0.31 0.63
C SER A 120 -23.71 0.07 0.13
N LEU A 121 -22.77 0.10 1.07
CA LEU A 121 -21.35 -0.17 0.78
C LEU A 121 -21.17 -1.57 0.19
N ASN A 122 -21.94 -2.55 0.66
CA ASN A 122 -21.92 -3.94 0.17
C ASN A 122 -22.30 -4.02 -1.32
N PHE A 123 -23.37 -3.34 -1.74
CA PHE A 123 -23.75 -3.31 -3.16
C PHE A 123 -22.67 -2.67 -4.03
N LEU A 124 -22.08 -1.57 -3.57
CA LEU A 124 -20.98 -0.92 -4.29
C LEU A 124 -19.75 -1.83 -4.42
N LEU A 125 -19.41 -2.58 -3.38
CA LEU A 125 -18.31 -3.54 -3.40
C LEU A 125 -18.61 -4.71 -4.34
N GLN A 126 -19.79 -5.30 -4.25
CA GLN A 126 -20.22 -6.38 -5.14
C GLN A 126 -20.24 -5.93 -6.61
N HIS A 127 -20.66 -4.69 -6.87
CA HIS A 127 -20.61 -4.10 -8.21
C HIS A 127 -19.17 -3.95 -8.71
N ARG A 128 -18.23 -3.56 -7.84
CA ARG A 128 -16.80 -3.47 -8.19
C ARG A 128 -16.17 -4.84 -8.43
N GLU A 129 -16.52 -5.81 -7.60
CA GLU A 129 -16.05 -7.19 -7.73
C GLU A 129 -16.57 -7.84 -9.02
N THR A 130 -17.86 -7.70 -9.32
CA THR A 130 -18.43 -8.17 -10.58
C THR A 130 -17.75 -7.54 -11.79
N ALA A 131 -17.46 -6.24 -11.74
CA ALA A 131 -16.71 -5.56 -12.79
C ALA A 131 -15.28 -6.10 -12.93
N LEU A 132 -14.63 -6.44 -11.82
CA LEU A 132 -13.31 -7.04 -11.80
C LEU A 132 -13.34 -8.43 -12.42
N SER A 133 -14.29 -9.29 -12.05
CA SER A 133 -14.46 -10.63 -12.61
C SER A 133 -14.65 -10.60 -14.14
N LYS A 134 -15.46 -9.66 -14.65
CA LYS A 134 -15.61 -9.45 -16.10
C LYS A 134 -14.33 -8.97 -16.77
N LEU A 135 -13.54 -8.13 -16.10
CA LEU A 135 -12.24 -7.71 -16.61
C LEU A 135 -11.28 -8.89 -16.69
N LYS A 136 -11.22 -9.74 -15.65
CA LYS A 136 -10.36 -10.92 -15.61
C LYS A 136 -10.65 -11.89 -16.76
N ALA A 137 -11.90 -12.00 -17.19
CA ALA A 137 -12.28 -12.82 -18.34
C ALA A 137 -11.76 -12.29 -19.70
N SER A 138 -11.32 -11.03 -19.77
CA SER A 138 -10.90 -10.35 -21.02
C SER A 138 -9.50 -9.73 -20.96
N PHE A 139 -8.78 -9.93 -19.87
CA PHE A 139 -7.46 -9.38 -19.61
C PHE A 139 -6.59 -10.46 -18.99
N ASP A 140 -5.44 -10.78 -19.58
CA ASP A 140 -4.50 -11.72 -18.96
C ASP A 140 -3.98 -11.12 -17.65
N CYS A 141 -4.47 -11.70 -16.56
CA CYS A 141 -4.18 -11.30 -15.19
C CYS A 141 -3.83 -12.52 -14.34
N SER A 142 -3.45 -13.62 -14.97
CA SER A 142 -3.07 -14.89 -14.32
C SER A 142 -1.92 -14.72 -13.32
N TYR A 143 -1.00 -13.80 -13.61
CA TYR A 143 0.16 -13.48 -12.78
C TYR A 143 -0.13 -12.42 -11.70
N LEU A 144 -1.33 -11.81 -11.70
CA LEU A 144 -1.66 -10.75 -10.74
C LEU A 144 -2.15 -11.34 -9.42
N GLN A 145 -1.63 -10.80 -8.32
CA GLN A 145 -2.08 -11.12 -6.97
C GLN A 145 -3.23 -10.18 -6.62
N ILE A 146 -4.43 -10.73 -6.44
CA ILE A 146 -5.64 -9.99 -6.11
C ILE A 146 -6.03 -10.33 -4.68
N GLU A 147 -6.03 -9.33 -3.80
CA GLU A 147 -6.39 -9.47 -2.39
C GLU A 147 -7.60 -8.59 -2.09
N TRP A 148 -8.70 -9.21 -1.65
CA TRP A 148 -9.85 -8.52 -1.09
C TRP A 148 -9.74 -8.48 0.43
N GLN A 149 -10.07 -7.34 1.02
CA GLN A 149 -10.19 -7.25 2.47
C GLN A 149 -11.58 -7.73 2.86
N SER A 150 -11.64 -8.83 3.60
CA SER A 150 -12.86 -9.26 4.28
C SER A 150 -13.19 -8.20 5.32
N ASN A 151 -14.35 -7.55 5.21
CA ASN A 151 -14.89 -6.78 6.32
C ASN A 151 -15.18 -7.78 7.44
N SER A 152 -14.24 -7.96 8.37
CA SER A 152 -14.53 -8.60 9.64
C SER A 152 -15.53 -7.68 10.33
N SER A 153 -16.76 -8.17 10.45
CA SER A 153 -17.89 -7.46 11.04
C SER A 153 -17.66 -7.19 12.52
#